data_AF-A0A965QVQ9-F1
#
_entry.id   AF-A0A965QVQ9-F1
#
_cell.length_a   1.000
_cell.length_b   1.000
_cell.length_c   1.000
_cell.angle_alpha   90.00
_cell.angle_beta   90.00
_cell.angle_gamma   90.00
#
_symmetry.space_group_name_H-M   'P 1'
#
loop_
_entity.id
_entity.type
_entity.pdbx_description
1 polymer ?
#
loop_
_entity_poly.entity_id
_entity_poly.type
_entity_poly.pdbx_seq_one_letter_code
_entity_poly.pdbx_strand_id
1 'polypeptide(L)'
;MLDTLLQQIGLELAFVDAEQESGIEVVRELVQQFATSLGDDAPEVIRQAADAAIRWLEELAVADGRFTAETIAALNSWQPWLAAAVTAWAHGRPCAAIPAEWAAPATPNAETQPRPAEPATPGDATTPAVPLAGLPEGPFEDQHVEIAVKADDAELMRLFCADAHDLLQEIEQGVLVLEANPRDDTALNTLFRAFHTFKGNVGVMKLIVLQQLTHELESLLDAARRGTFHLARDSFDVVLAGADVLKRFVEELTKQLDGDGQRTTIPLPIPRIIAHLRALLTRGRTVAAPAQPA
;
A
#
# COMPACT_ATOMS: atom_id res chain seq x y z
N MET A 1 -8.41 -13.26 9.34
CA MET A 1 -9.26 -12.18 9.90
C MET A 1 -8.40 -11.20 10.68
N LEU A 2 -7.75 -11.62 11.77
CA LEU A 2 -6.88 -10.73 12.56
C LEU A 2 -5.72 -10.12 11.75
N ASP A 3 -5.02 -10.91 10.93
CA ASP A 3 -3.95 -10.39 10.06
C ASP A 3 -4.45 -9.34 9.07
N THR A 4 -5.66 -9.52 8.54
CA THR A 4 -6.30 -8.58 7.62
C THR A 4 -6.62 -7.27 8.32
N LEU A 5 -7.19 -7.33 9.54
CA LEU A 5 -7.47 -6.15 10.35
C LEU A 5 -6.18 -5.42 10.76
N LEU A 6 -5.13 -6.14 11.13
CA LEU A 6 -3.82 -5.56 11.46
C LEU A 6 -3.18 -4.86 10.25
N GLN A 7 -3.32 -5.43 9.06
CA GLN A 7 -2.87 -4.79 7.82
C GLN A 7 -3.68 -3.52 7.52
N GLN A 8 -5.00 -3.56 7.71
CA GLN A 8 -5.87 -2.38 7.55
C GLN A 8 -5.55 -1.29 8.57
N ILE A 9 -5.32 -1.64 9.84
CA ILE A 9 -4.91 -0.67 10.88
C ILE A 9 -3.57 -0.02 10.52
N GLY A 10 -2.57 -0.81 10.13
CA GLY A 10 -1.28 -0.28 9.70
C GLY A 10 -1.38 0.60 8.45
N LEU A 11 -2.30 0.26 7.56
CA LEU A 11 -2.59 1.04 6.36
C LEU A 11 -3.20 2.40 6.72
N GLU A 12 -4.27 2.44 7.51
CA GLU A 12 -4.92 3.68 7.91
C GLU A 12 -3.95 4.59 8.68
N LEU A 13 -3.18 4.02 9.62
CA LEU A 13 -2.14 4.76 10.36
C LEU A 13 -1.06 5.37 9.46
N ALA A 14 -0.69 4.68 8.38
CA ALA A 14 0.28 5.18 7.41
C ALA A 14 -0.26 6.32 6.52
N PHE A 15 -1.56 6.61 6.59
CA PHE A 15 -2.23 7.70 5.87
C PHE A 15 -2.80 8.78 6.79
N VAL A 16 -2.62 8.64 8.10
CA VAL A 16 -2.97 9.68 9.05
C VAL A 16 -2.06 10.89 8.84
N ASP A 17 -2.69 12.04 8.59
CA ASP A 17 -2.03 13.35 8.55
C ASP A 17 -2.40 14.14 9.82
N ALA A 18 -1.40 14.75 10.46
CA ALA A 18 -1.61 15.58 11.63
C ALA A 18 -2.38 16.88 11.33
N GLU A 19 -2.40 17.31 10.07
CA GLU A 19 -3.06 18.55 9.62
C GLU A 19 -4.50 18.34 9.11
N GLN A 20 -4.94 17.09 8.91
CA GLN A 20 -6.28 16.74 8.42
C GLN A 20 -7.18 16.21 9.56
N GLU A 21 -8.48 16.53 9.52
CA GLU A 21 -9.49 16.05 10.49
C GLU A 21 -9.94 14.59 10.27
N SER A 22 -9.41 13.91 9.25
CA SER A 22 -9.89 12.60 8.84
C SER A 22 -8.96 11.46 9.30
N GLY A 23 -9.56 10.38 9.82
CA GLY A 23 -8.86 9.11 10.06
C GLY A 23 -8.98 8.53 11.46
N ILE A 24 -9.20 9.35 12.51
CA ILE A 24 -9.25 8.82 13.90
C ILE A 24 -10.38 7.81 14.06
N GLU A 25 -11.56 8.15 13.55
CA GLU A 25 -12.74 7.30 13.63
C GLU A 25 -12.50 5.97 12.91
N VAL A 26 -11.93 6.02 11.71
CA VAL A 26 -11.64 4.82 10.90
C VAL A 26 -10.63 3.92 11.59
N VAL A 27 -9.52 4.49 12.08
CA VAL A 27 -8.51 3.74 12.84
C VAL A 27 -9.15 3.15 14.10
N ARG A 28 -9.97 3.91 14.83
CA ARG A 28 -10.66 3.44 16.04
C ARG A 28 -11.60 2.28 15.72
N GLU A 29 -12.42 2.39 14.70
CA GLU A 29 -13.33 1.33 14.26
C GLU A 29 -12.56 0.05 13.93
N LEU A 30 -11.44 0.16 13.21
CA LEU A 30 -10.61 -1.00 12.86
C LEU A 30 -9.97 -1.64 14.10
N VAL A 31 -9.45 -0.85 15.04
CA VAL A 31 -8.88 -1.37 16.29
C VAL A 31 -9.98 -2.01 17.16
N GLN A 32 -11.19 -1.44 17.19
CA GLN A 32 -12.34 -2.01 17.90
C GLN A 32 -12.80 -3.33 17.27
N GLN A 33 -12.85 -3.40 15.94
CA GLN A 33 -13.15 -4.64 15.21
C GLN A 33 -12.08 -5.70 15.47
N PHE A 34 -10.80 -5.32 15.52
CA PHE A 34 -9.71 -6.22 15.89
C PHE A 34 -9.91 -6.76 17.31
N ALA A 35 -10.13 -5.89 18.30
CA ALA A 35 -10.33 -6.29 19.69
C ALA A 35 -11.52 -7.25 19.87
N THR A 36 -12.64 -6.96 19.18
CA THR A 36 -13.86 -7.79 19.22
C THR A 36 -13.67 -9.13 18.50
N SER A 37 -12.73 -9.21 17.56
CA SER A 37 -12.41 -10.44 16.83
C SER A 37 -11.44 -11.36 17.57
N LEU A 38 -10.87 -10.92 18.70
CA LEU A 38 -10.02 -11.76 19.54
C LEU A 38 -10.87 -12.84 20.22
N GLY A 39 -10.45 -14.10 20.12
CA GLY A 39 -11.06 -15.20 20.86
C GLY A 39 -10.73 -15.17 22.35
N ASP A 40 -11.46 -15.97 23.14
CA ASP A 40 -11.22 -16.09 24.59
C ASP A 40 -9.79 -16.58 24.92
N ASP A 41 -9.19 -17.35 24.02
CA ASP A 41 -7.84 -17.90 24.10
C ASP A 41 -6.73 -16.89 23.77
N ALA A 42 -7.09 -15.66 23.36
CA ALA A 42 -6.10 -14.63 23.10
C ALA A 42 -5.26 -14.30 24.36
N PRO A 43 -3.94 -14.06 24.22
CA PRO A 43 -3.10 -13.61 25.31
C PRO A 43 -3.55 -12.26 25.86
N GLU A 44 -3.53 -12.14 27.18
CA GLU A 44 -3.93 -10.92 27.88
C GLU A 44 -3.13 -9.69 27.44
N VAL A 45 -1.86 -9.89 27.10
CA VAL A 45 -0.96 -8.86 26.56
C VAL A 45 -1.48 -8.25 25.25
N ILE A 46 -2.13 -9.04 24.38
CA ILE A 46 -2.67 -8.55 23.11
C ILE A 46 -3.96 -7.76 23.36
N ARG A 47 -4.82 -8.24 24.28
CA ARG A 47 -6.04 -7.52 24.70
C ARG A 47 -5.70 -6.16 25.30
N GLN A 48 -4.79 -6.14 26.27
CA GLN A 48 -4.34 -4.91 26.92
C GLN A 48 -3.76 -3.89 25.93
N ALA A 49 -3.02 -4.35 24.93
CA ALA A 49 -2.47 -3.47 23.90
C ALA A 49 -3.53 -2.90 22.97
N ALA A 50 -4.56 -3.67 22.62
CA ALA A 50 -5.70 -3.18 21.83
C ALA A 50 -6.52 -2.15 22.64
N ASP A 51 -6.80 -2.44 23.91
CA ASP A 51 -7.54 -1.54 24.81
C ASP A 51 -6.77 -0.24 25.08
N ALA A 52 -5.44 -0.29 25.14
CA ALA A 52 -4.61 0.91 25.24
C ALA A 52 -4.76 1.82 24.01
N ALA A 53 -4.71 1.25 22.81
CA ALA A 53 -4.88 2.02 21.57
C ALA A 53 -6.28 2.61 21.41
N ILE A 54 -7.33 1.86 21.78
CA ILE A 54 -8.72 2.38 21.78
C ILE A 54 -8.82 3.60 22.69
N ARG A 55 -8.31 3.51 23.92
CA ARG A 55 -8.34 4.63 24.88
C ARG A 55 -7.59 5.86 24.37
N TRP A 56 -6.42 5.69 23.75
CA TRP A 56 -5.71 6.82 23.13
C TRP A 56 -6.53 7.50 22.04
N LEU A 57 -7.16 6.72 21.17
CA LEU A 57 -7.98 7.24 20.08
C LEU A 57 -9.25 7.94 20.62
N GLU A 58 -9.83 7.46 21.73
CA GLU A 58 -10.95 8.11 22.42
C GLU A 58 -10.53 9.43 23.08
N GLU A 59 -9.40 9.47 23.79
CA GLU A 59 -8.86 10.69 24.40
C GLU A 59 -8.56 11.76 23.35
N LEU A 60 -7.98 11.35 22.22
CA LEU A 60 -7.70 12.20 21.07
C LEU A 60 -8.97 12.77 20.44
N ALA A 61 -10.02 11.95 20.32
CA ALA A 61 -11.32 12.36 19.79
C ALA A 61 -12.03 13.37 20.71
N VAL A 62 -11.81 13.33 22.02
CA VAL A 62 -12.37 14.28 23.00
C VAL A 62 -11.60 15.61 23.05
N ALA A 63 -10.29 15.60 22.80
CA ALA A 63 -9.45 16.78 22.90
C ALA A 63 -9.69 17.78 21.75
N ASP A 64 -9.20 17.48 20.55
CA ASP A 64 -9.32 18.32 19.35
C ASP A 64 -9.79 17.53 18.12
N GLY A 65 -9.99 16.22 18.24
CA GLY A 65 -10.41 15.38 17.11
C GLY A 65 -9.39 15.30 15.97
N ARG A 66 -8.11 15.58 16.26
CA ARG A 66 -7.00 15.54 15.29
C ARG A 66 -5.85 14.73 15.83
N PHE A 67 -5.17 14.03 14.93
CA PHE A 67 -3.94 13.34 15.28
C PHE A 67 -2.82 14.35 15.54
N THR A 68 -2.09 14.17 16.65
CA THR A 68 -0.84 14.89 16.88
C THR A 68 0.32 14.06 16.33
N ALA A 69 1.43 14.71 15.99
CA ALA A 69 2.65 14.02 15.56
C ALA A 69 3.13 12.98 16.58
N GLU A 70 2.93 13.26 17.88
CA GLU A 70 3.25 12.36 18.97
C GLU A 70 2.37 11.10 18.94
N THR A 71 1.06 11.25 18.79
CA THR A 71 0.12 10.13 18.71
C THR A 71 0.36 9.29 17.46
N ILE A 72 0.68 9.91 16.32
CA ILE A 72 1.04 9.21 15.09
C ILE A 72 2.30 8.37 15.30
N ALA A 73 3.34 8.92 15.93
CA ALA A 73 4.57 8.20 16.21
C ALA A 73 4.34 7.02 17.18
N ALA A 74 3.49 7.21 18.19
CA ALA A 74 3.10 6.15 19.13
C ALA A 74 2.36 5.01 18.42
N LEU A 75 1.36 5.33 17.59
CA LEU A 75 0.59 4.32 16.84
C LEU A 75 1.43 3.60 15.78
N ASN A 76 2.35 4.31 15.10
CA ASN A 76 3.29 3.71 14.15
C ASN A 76 4.33 2.78 14.82
N SER A 77 4.60 2.96 16.10
CA SER A 77 5.46 2.05 16.88
C SER A 77 4.66 0.88 17.46
N TRP A 78 3.40 1.15 17.84
CA TRP A 78 2.47 0.17 18.40
C TRP A 78 2.00 -0.87 17.38
N GLN A 79 1.64 -0.47 16.16
CA GLN A 79 1.06 -1.38 15.17
C GLN A 79 2.01 -2.53 14.78
N PRO A 80 3.30 -2.30 14.47
CA PRO A 80 4.23 -3.37 14.14
C PRO A 80 4.48 -4.31 15.32
N TRP A 81 4.49 -3.78 16.54
CA TRP A 81 4.61 -4.59 17.75
C TRP A 81 3.38 -5.50 17.94
N LEU A 82 2.17 -4.97 17.74
CA LEU A 82 0.93 -5.74 17.88
C LEU A 82 0.88 -6.86 16.83
N ALA A 83 1.27 -6.56 15.59
CA ALA A 83 1.37 -7.55 14.52
C ALA A 83 2.37 -8.67 14.86
N ALA A 84 3.53 -8.30 15.43
CA ALA A 84 4.52 -9.27 15.90
C ALA A 84 3.98 -10.13 17.07
N ALA A 85 3.24 -9.54 18.00
CA ALA A 85 2.65 -10.25 19.13
C ALA A 85 1.57 -11.25 18.68
N VAL A 86 0.68 -10.86 17.77
CA VAL A 86 -0.32 -11.77 17.17
C VAL A 86 0.35 -12.89 16.39
N THR A 87 1.41 -12.57 15.63
CA THR A 87 2.21 -13.59 14.93
C THR A 87 2.89 -14.54 15.92
N ALA A 88 3.43 -14.06 17.03
CA ALA A 88 4.03 -14.91 18.05
C ALA A 88 3.00 -15.86 18.66
N TRP A 89 1.83 -15.34 19.04
CA TRP A 89 0.71 -16.12 19.56
C TRP A 89 0.23 -17.20 18.58
N ALA A 90 0.03 -16.86 17.30
CA ALA A 90 -0.39 -17.81 16.28
C ALA A 90 0.59 -18.98 16.09
N HIS A 91 1.86 -18.78 16.45
CA HIS A 91 2.92 -19.80 16.39
C HIS A 91 3.22 -20.45 17.76
N GLY A 92 2.41 -20.19 18.80
CA GLY A 92 2.61 -20.72 20.14
C GLY A 92 3.87 -20.20 20.84
N ARG A 93 4.40 -19.05 20.41
CA ARG A 93 5.57 -18.40 21.02
C ARG A 93 5.13 -17.37 22.06
N PRO A 94 5.95 -17.11 23.09
CA PRO A 94 5.64 -16.08 24.08
C PRO A 94 5.57 -14.69 23.42
N CYS A 95 4.53 -13.92 23.74
CA CYS A 95 4.39 -12.55 23.30
C CYS A 95 5.39 -11.64 24.04
N ALA A 96 5.91 -10.63 23.35
CA ALA A 96 6.70 -9.59 24.00
C ALA A 96 5.82 -8.80 25.00
N ALA A 97 6.43 -8.27 26.07
CA ALA A 97 5.71 -7.40 27.00
C ALA A 97 5.35 -6.06 26.34
N ILE A 98 4.27 -5.43 26.81
CA ILE A 98 3.87 -4.09 26.37
C ILE A 98 4.91 -3.07 26.88
N PRO A 99 5.51 -2.25 26.01
CA PRO A 99 6.33 -1.11 26.40
C PRO A 99 5.65 -0.19 27.42
N ALA A 100 6.41 0.32 28.37
CA ALA A 100 5.89 1.15 29.45
C ALA A 100 5.24 2.45 28.94
N GLU A 101 5.73 2.99 27.82
CA GLU A 101 5.14 4.15 27.15
C GLU A 101 3.70 3.93 26.66
N TRP A 102 3.24 2.68 26.56
CA TRP A 102 1.88 2.32 26.13
C TRP A 102 1.00 1.82 27.27
N ALA A 103 1.60 1.63 28.46
CA ALA A 103 0.93 1.09 29.64
C ALA A 103 0.36 2.18 30.58
N ALA A 104 0.73 3.46 30.41
CA ALA A 104 0.34 4.58 31.26
C ALA A 104 -0.18 5.78 30.43
N PRO A 105 -1.09 6.62 30.97
CA PRO A 105 -1.66 7.74 30.22
C PRO A 105 -0.59 8.78 29.90
N ALA A 106 -0.55 9.22 28.64
CA ALA A 106 0.31 10.31 28.20
C ALA A 106 -0.21 11.63 28.78
N THR A 107 0.49 12.20 29.75
CA THR A 107 0.31 13.63 30.08
C THR A 107 0.92 14.48 28.98
N PRO A 108 0.21 15.50 28.46
CA PRO A 108 0.73 16.37 27.43
C PRO A 108 1.73 17.34 28.05
N ASN A 109 3.03 17.12 27.81
CA ASN A 109 4.03 18.18 27.64
C ASN A 109 5.46 17.64 27.51
N ALA A 110 6.02 17.74 26.30
CA ALA A 110 7.40 18.15 26.09
C ALA A 110 7.55 18.65 24.64
N GLU A 111 7.52 19.97 24.45
CA GLU A 111 7.89 20.62 23.19
C GLU A 111 9.25 20.11 22.71
N THR A 112 9.28 19.45 21.56
CA THR A 112 10.50 19.18 20.81
C THR A 112 10.54 20.13 19.62
N GLN A 113 11.40 21.14 19.68
CA GLN A 113 11.60 22.12 18.61
C GLN A 113 12.12 21.44 17.33
N PRO A 114 11.63 21.82 16.13
CA PRO A 114 12.19 21.34 14.88
C PRO A 114 13.50 22.07 14.54
N ARG A 115 14.48 21.30 14.05
CA ARG A 115 15.78 21.80 13.56
C ARG A 115 15.63 22.38 12.14
N PRO A 116 16.37 23.45 11.75
CA PRO A 116 16.19 24.11 10.46
C PRO A 116 16.64 23.24 9.28
N ALA A 117 15.88 23.27 8.19
CA ALA A 117 16.25 22.74 6.88
C ALA A 117 17.23 23.67 6.16
N GLU A 118 18.29 23.11 5.57
CA GLU A 118 19.22 23.83 4.67
C GLU A 118 18.81 23.62 3.19
N PRO A 119 19.05 24.61 2.31
CA PRO A 119 18.44 24.64 0.98
C PRO A 119 19.21 23.83 -0.06
N ALA A 120 18.50 23.02 -0.84
CA ALA A 120 19.04 22.37 -2.03
C ALA A 120 19.01 23.33 -3.24
N THR A 121 20.14 23.50 -3.92
CA THR A 121 20.23 24.19 -5.22
C THR A 121 20.14 23.18 -6.38
N PRO A 122 19.65 23.59 -7.57
CA PRO A 122 19.35 22.68 -8.68
C PRO A 122 20.60 22.43 -9.52
N GLY A 123 21.01 21.16 -9.62
CA GLY A 123 22.05 20.67 -10.52
C GLY A 123 21.44 19.95 -11.71
N ASP A 124 21.58 20.55 -12.87
CA ASP A 124 21.22 20.05 -14.19
C ASP A 124 22.03 18.76 -14.52
N ALA A 125 21.35 17.69 -14.90
CA ALA A 125 22.01 16.46 -15.37
C ALA A 125 21.12 15.75 -16.39
N THR A 126 21.28 16.15 -17.65
CA THR A 126 20.79 15.40 -18.81
C THR A 126 21.53 14.06 -18.88
N THR A 127 20.80 12.93 -18.86
CA THR A 127 21.31 11.58 -19.18
C THR A 127 20.30 10.90 -20.11
N PRO A 128 20.73 10.10 -21.12
CA PRO A 128 19.93 9.79 -22.29
C PRO A 128 18.81 8.80 -21.99
N ALA A 129 17.63 9.07 -22.53
CA ALA A 129 16.48 8.18 -22.55
C ALA A 129 16.80 6.89 -23.32
N VAL A 130 16.54 5.74 -22.71
CA VAL A 130 16.46 4.47 -23.45
C VAL A 130 15.04 4.40 -24.04
N PRO A 131 14.87 4.29 -25.36
CA PRO A 131 13.53 4.23 -25.96
C PRO A 131 12.77 2.97 -25.53
N LEU A 132 11.47 3.14 -25.27
CA LEU A 132 10.49 2.09 -24.91
C LEU A 132 10.35 0.97 -25.98
N ALA A 133 10.98 1.11 -27.15
CA ALA A 133 11.02 0.12 -28.21
C ALA A 133 11.93 -1.10 -27.93
N GLY A 134 12.44 -1.25 -26.70
CA GLY A 134 13.46 -2.24 -26.33
C GLY A 134 13.10 -3.11 -25.13
N LEU A 135 11.83 -3.48 -24.93
CA LEU A 135 11.52 -4.59 -24.03
C LEU A 135 12.30 -5.82 -24.51
N PRO A 136 13.00 -6.57 -23.62
CA PRO A 136 13.71 -7.76 -24.06
C PRO A 136 12.70 -8.76 -24.62
N GLU A 137 12.75 -8.97 -25.94
CA GLU A 137 12.11 -10.06 -26.68
C GLU A 137 12.79 -11.38 -26.25
N GLY A 138 12.54 -11.81 -25.02
CA GLY A 138 12.92 -13.11 -24.47
C GLY A 138 11.70 -14.03 -24.38
N PRO A 139 11.89 -15.34 -24.16
CA PRO A 139 10.84 -16.36 -24.23
C PRO A 139 9.94 -16.37 -22.98
N PHE A 140 9.40 -15.21 -22.60
CA PHE A 140 8.41 -15.11 -21.54
C PHE A 140 7.04 -15.30 -22.18
N GLU A 141 6.48 -16.51 -22.10
CA GLU A 141 5.11 -16.77 -22.54
C GLU A 141 4.13 -15.88 -21.76
N ASP A 142 3.19 -15.26 -22.46
CA ASP A 142 2.11 -14.48 -21.84
C ASP A 142 1.33 -15.37 -20.85
N GLN A 143 0.98 -14.81 -19.69
CA GLN A 143 0.13 -15.53 -18.76
C GLN A 143 -1.31 -15.44 -19.25
N HIS A 144 -1.95 -16.61 -19.30
CA HIS A 144 -3.31 -16.80 -19.76
C HIS A 144 -4.22 -16.85 -18.54
N VAL A 145 -5.07 -15.84 -18.36
CA VAL A 145 -6.07 -15.83 -17.29
C VAL A 145 -7.38 -16.38 -17.83
N GLU A 146 -7.76 -17.58 -17.38
CA GLU A 146 -9.09 -18.14 -17.60
C GLU A 146 -10.06 -17.60 -16.56
N ILE A 147 -11.10 -16.90 -17.00
CA ILE A 147 -12.13 -16.40 -16.09
C ILE A 147 -13.32 -17.36 -16.09
N ALA A 148 -13.36 -18.25 -15.11
CA ALA A 148 -14.55 -19.08 -14.84
C ALA A 148 -15.49 -18.37 -13.86
N VAL A 149 -16.21 -17.34 -14.34
CA VAL A 149 -17.20 -16.64 -13.49
C VAL A 149 -18.40 -17.54 -13.21
N LYS A 150 -18.66 -17.84 -11.94
CA LYS A 150 -19.91 -18.45 -11.51
C LYS A 150 -21.02 -17.41 -11.54
N ALA A 151 -22.25 -17.82 -11.85
CA ALA A 151 -23.38 -16.89 -11.94
C ALA A 151 -23.58 -16.07 -10.66
N ASP A 152 -23.35 -16.69 -9.49
CA ASP A 152 -23.52 -16.05 -8.18
C ASP A 152 -22.43 -15.01 -7.86
N ASP A 153 -21.28 -15.07 -8.54
CA ASP A 153 -20.16 -14.13 -8.37
C ASP A 153 -20.25 -12.93 -9.35
N ALA A 154 -21.22 -12.93 -10.27
CA ALA A 154 -21.28 -11.97 -11.37
C ALA A 154 -21.62 -10.53 -10.91
N GLU A 155 -22.46 -10.37 -9.89
CA GLU A 155 -22.81 -9.05 -9.34
C GLU A 155 -21.61 -8.43 -8.61
N LEU A 156 -20.95 -9.23 -7.77
CA LEU A 156 -19.72 -8.85 -7.09
C LEU A 156 -18.62 -8.46 -8.10
N MET A 157 -18.51 -9.20 -9.20
CA MET A 157 -17.53 -8.92 -10.25
C MET A 157 -17.87 -7.66 -11.06
N ARG A 158 -19.15 -7.33 -11.25
CA ARG A 158 -19.57 -6.05 -11.86
C ARG A 158 -19.22 -4.87 -10.97
N LEU A 159 -19.47 -4.97 -9.67
CA LEU A 159 -19.07 -3.94 -8.71
C LEU A 159 -17.56 -3.72 -8.73
N PHE A 160 -16.79 -4.82 -8.72
CA PHE A 160 -15.34 -4.75 -8.89
C PHE A 160 -14.93 -4.04 -10.18
N CYS A 161 -15.57 -4.33 -11.31
CA CYS A 161 -15.21 -3.69 -12.59
C CYS A 161 -15.50 -2.19 -12.59
N ALA A 162 -16.57 -1.74 -11.92
CA ALA A 162 -16.87 -0.33 -11.75
C ALA A 162 -15.80 0.36 -10.89
N ASP A 163 -15.54 -0.17 -9.69
CA ASP A 163 -14.53 0.38 -8.78
C ASP A 163 -13.14 0.39 -9.43
N ALA A 164 -12.80 -0.66 -10.20
CA ALA A 164 -11.53 -0.77 -10.89
C ALA A 164 -11.34 0.32 -11.96
N HIS A 165 -12.39 0.78 -12.64
CA HIS A 165 -12.29 1.87 -13.60
C HIS A 165 -11.92 3.19 -12.92
N ASP A 166 -12.57 3.51 -11.80
CA ASP A 166 -12.30 4.73 -11.05
C ASP A 166 -10.86 4.75 -10.52
N LEU A 167 -10.41 3.61 -9.96
CA LEU A 167 -9.02 3.44 -9.50
C LEU A 167 -8.01 3.58 -10.64
N LEU A 168 -8.31 3.05 -11.83
CA LEU A 168 -7.42 3.18 -13.00
C LEU A 168 -7.31 4.62 -13.47
N GLN A 169 -8.39 5.39 -13.42
CA GLN A 169 -8.35 6.83 -13.72
C GLN A 169 -7.51 7.60 -12.69
N GLU A 170 -7.66 7.28 -11.40
CA GLU A 170 -6.80 7.85 -10.35
C GLU A 170 -5.32 7.53 -10.59
N ILE A 171 -5.01 6.29 -11.02
CA ILE A 171 -3.65 5.85 -11.34
C ILE A 171 -3.09 6.68 -12.51
N GLU A 172 -3.83 6.77 -13.63
CA GLU A 172 -3.40 7.52 -14.81
C GLU A 172 -3.14 9.00 -14.45
N GLN A 173 -4.06 9.63 -13.71
CA GLN A 173 -3.92 11.03 -13.29
C GLN A 173 -2.77 11.24 -12.30
N GLY A 174 -2.58 10.32 -11.35
CA GLY A 174 -1.50 10.37 -10.37
C GLY A 174 -0.13 10.28 -11.03
N VAL A 175 0.02 9.40 -12.03
CA VAL A 175 1.25 9.31 -12.82
C VAL A 175 1.54 10.62 -13.56
N LEU A 176 0.55 11.24 -14.19
CA LEU A 176 0.74 12.52 -14.90
C LEU A 176 1.24 13.64 -13.97
N VAL A 177 0.71 13.71 -12.75
CA VAL A 177 1.17 14.69 -11.76
C VAL A 177 2.62 14.39 -11.34
N LEU A 178 2.96 13.13 -11.10
CA LEU A 178 4.32 12.73 -10.72
C LEU A 178 5.33 12.86 -11.85
N GLU A 179 4.93 12.71 -13.12
CA GLU A 179 5.81 12.99 -14.26
C GLU A 179 6.20 14.47 -14.31
N ALA A 180 5.26 15.37 -13.98
CA ALA A 180 5.51 16.80 -13.91
C ALA A 180 6.28 17.18 -12.62
N ASN A 181 5.97 16.53 -11.50
CA ASN A 181 6.59 16.76 -10.21
C ASN A 181 6.88 15.44 -9.45
N PRO A 182 8.05 14.81 -9.68
CA PRO A 182 8.37 13.50 -9.09
C PRO A 182 8.53 13.48 -7.57
N ARG A 183 8.51 14.65 -6.91
CA ARG A 183 8.59 14.82 -5.46
C ARG A 183 7.25 15.23 -4.84
N ASP A 184 6.17 15.12 -5.59
CA ASP A 184 4.82 15.36 -5.07
C ASP A 184 4.38 14.20 -4.20
N ASP A 185 4.61 14.33 -2.88
CA ASP A 185 4.25 13.29 -1.92
C ASP A 185 2.74 13.01 -1.90
N THR A 186 1.90 14.03 -2.14
CA THR A 186 0.45 13.86 -2.23
C THR A 186 0.08 12.97 -3.42
N ALA A 187 0.61 13.26 -4.60
CA ALA A 187 0.35 12.46 -5.80
C ALA A 187 0.91 11.04 -5.68
N LEU A 188 2.09 10.87 -5.08
CA LEU A 188 2.69 9.57 -4.81
C LEU A 188 1.83 8.73 -3.86
N ASN A 189 1.31 9.35 -2.80
CA ASN A 189 0.42 8.69 -1.86
C ASN A 189 -0.91 8.31 -2.51
N THR A 190 -1.51 9.19 -3.32
CA THR A 190 -2.74 8.88 -4.08
C THR A 190 -2.53 7.69 -5.01
N LEU A 191 -1.45 7.70 -5.79
CA LEU A 191 -1.12 6.61 -6.71
C LEU A 191 -0.90 5.27 -5.99
N PHE A 192 -0.16 5.30 -4.87
CA PHE A 192 0.04 4.13 -4.03
C PHE A 192 -1.28 3.56 -3.48
N ARG A 193 -2.18 4.44 -3.00
CA ARG A 193 -3.50 4.03 -2.48
C ARG A 193 -4.34 3.34 -3.56
N ALA A 194 -4.36 3.90 -4.75
CA ALA A 194 -5.14 3.34 -5.85
C ALA A 194 -4.68 1.90 -6.17
N PHE A 195 -3.36 1.64 -6.26
CA PHE A 195 -2.85 0.28 -6.44
C PHE A 195 -3.09 -0.64 -5.24
N HIS A 196 -3.00 -0.12 -4.01
CA HIS A 196 -3.26 -0.91 -2.81
C HIS A 196 -4.73 -1.39 -2.74
N THR A 197 -5.68 -0.48 -3.01
CA THR A 197 -7.10 -0.82 -3.11
C THR A 197 -7.33 -1.82 -4.23
N PHE A 198 -6.70 -1.61 -5.40
CA PHE A 198 -6.80 -2.55 -6.52
C PHE A 198 -6.28 -3.95 -6.12
N LYS A 199 -5.15 -4.05 -5.42
CA LYS A 199 -4.60 -5.31 -4.88
C LYS A 199 -5.58 -6.01 -3.93
N GLY A 200 -6.21 -5.25 -3.02
CA GLY A 200 -7.24 -5.78 -2.13
C GLY A 200 -8.40 -6.40 -2.90
N ASN A 201 -8.92 -5.64 -3.87
CA ASN A 201 -10.03 -6.05 -4.71
C ASN A 201 -9.74 -7.34 -5.50
N VAL A 202 -8.59 -7.42 -6.19
CA VAL A 202 -8.21 -8.64 -6.93
C VAL A 202 -7.92 -9.83 -6.00
N GLY A 203 -7.49 -9.57 -4.76
CA GLY A 203 -7.31 -10.61 -3.74
C GLY A 203 -8.63 -11.24 -3.28
N VAL A 204 -9.66 -10.42 -3.06
CA VAL A 204 -11.03 -10.90 -2.74
C VAL A 204 -11.58 -11.76 -3.88
N MET A 205 -11.35 -11.34 -5.12
CA MET A 205 -11.75 -12.09 -6.33
C MET A 205 -10.86 -13.30 -6.63
N LYS A 206 -9.81 -13.54 -5.83
CA LYS A 206 -8.83 -14.64 -6.02
C LYS A 206 -8.14 -14.61 -7.39
N LEU A 207 -7.95 -13.42 -7.95
CA LEU A 207 -7.26 -13.19 -9.22
C LEU A 207 -5.74 -13.14 -8.96
N ILE A 208 -5.17 -14.29 -8.61
CA ILE A 208 -3.80 -14.43 -8.09
C ILE A 208 -2.74 -13.76 -8.98
N VAL A 209 -2.88 -13.91 -10.29
CA VAL A 209 -1.96 -13.35 -11.28
C VAL A 209 -1.98 -11.81 -11.27
N LEU A 210 -3.16 -11.19 -11.15
CA LEU A 210 -3.28 -9.73 -11.05
C LEU A 210 -2.86 -9.22 -9.68
N GLN A 211 -3.16 -9.98 -8.62
CA GLN A 211 -2.71 -9.68 -7.26
C GLN A 211 -1.17 -9.60 -7.18
N GLN A 212 -0.47 -10.46 -7.92
CA GLN A 212 0.98 -10.42 -8.00
C GLN A 212 1.47 -9.15 -8.72
N LEU A 213 0.85 -8.78 -9.84
CA LEU A 213 1.20 -7.57 -10.57
C LEU A 213 1.00 -6.31 -9.70
N THR A 214 -0.17 -6.16 -9.08
CA THR A 214 -0.50 -4.99 -8.25
C THR A 214 0.41 -4.89 -7.04
N HIS A 215 0.78 -6.02 -6.42
CA HIS A 215 1.72 -6.04 -5.32
C HIS A 215 3.13 -5.56 -5.71
N GLU A 216 3.64 -5.93 -6.89
CA GLU A 216 4.95 -5.46 -7.37
C GLU A 216 4.93 -3.96 -7.70
N LEU A 217 3.85 -3.47 -8.31
CA LEU A 217 3.63 -2.04 -8.58
C LEU A 217 3.53 -1.23 -7.27
N GLU A 218 2.77 -1.73 -6.29
CA GLU A 218 2.69 -1.14 -4.95
C GLU A 218 4.07 -1.10 -4.29
N SER A 219 4.85 -2.18 -4.36
CA SER A 219 6.19 -2.25 -3.78
C SER A 219 7.16 -1.22 -4.37
N LEU A 220 7.06 -0.94 -5.67
CA LEU A 220 7.84 0.12 -6.34
C LEU A 220 7.52 1.50 -5.76
N LEU A 221 6.22 1.80 -5.66
CA LEU A 221 5.75 3.08 -5.13
C LEU A 221 6.07 3.23 -3.63
N ASP A 222 5.97 2.15 -2.86
CA ASP A 222 6.35 2.11 -1.45
C ASP A 222 7.85 2.38 -1.24
N ALA A 223 8.70 1.82 -2.11
CA ALA A 223 10.13 2.11 -2.09
C ALA A 223 10.42 3.60 -2.35
N ALA A 224 9.64 4.23 -3.22
CA ALA A 224 9.71 5.67 -3.47
C ALA A 224 9.25 6.50 -2.27
N ARG A 225 8.12 6.12 -1.64
CA ARG A 225 7.59 6.77 -0.43
C ARG A 225 8.60 6.74 0.73
N ARG A 226 9.30 5.62 0.89
CA ARG A 226 10.35 5.46 1.91
C ARG A 226 11.66 6.18 1.56
N GLY A 227 11.75 6.87 0.43
CA GLY A 227 12.99 7.52 -0.04
C GLY A 227 14.09 6.55 -0.45
N THR A 228 13.79 5.25 -0.52
CA THR A 228 14.75 4.19 -0.88
C THR A 228 14.89 3.99 -2.39
N PHE A 229 14.03 4.65 -3.17
CA PHE A 229 14.02 4.61 -4.63
C PHE A 229 13.57 5.97 -5.17
N HIS A 230 14.13 6.43 -6.28
CA HIS A 230 13.70 7.68 -6.93
C HIS A 230 12.88 7.33 -8.17
N LEU A 231 11.66 7.86 -8.26
CA LEU A 231 10.84 7.72 -9.46
C LEU A 231 11.42 8.52 -10.61
N ALA A 232 11.46 7.90 -11.78
CA ALA A 232 11.95 8.47 -13.03
C ALA A 232 11.04 7.98 -14.18
N ARG A 233 11.29 8.47 -15.39
CA ARG A 233 10.51 8.12 -16.60
C ARG A 233 10.27 6.61 -16.72
N ASP A 234 11.33 5.80 -16.64
CA ASP A 234 11.22 4.34 -16.76
C ASP A 234 10.30 3.72 -15.69
N SER A 235 10.26 4.31 -14.49
CA SER A 235 9.37 3.88 -13.41
C SER A 235 7.91 4.16 -13.77
N PHE A 236 7.62 5.34 -14.32
CA PHE A 236 6.28 5.72 -14.76
C PHE A 236 5.81 4.88 -15.94
N ASP A 237 6.69 4.60 -16.91
CA ASP A 237 6.39 3.74 -18.06
C ASP A 237 5.96 2.33 -17.60
N VAL A 238 6.63 1.77 -16.60
CA VAL A 238 6.28 0.46 -16.03
C VAL A 238 4.97 0.51 -15.24
N VAL A 239 4.73 1.59 -14.50
CA VAL A 239 3.47 1.77 -13.76
C VAL A 239 2.28 1.84 -14.72
N LEU A 240 2.40 2.62 -15.81
CA LEU A 240 1.38 2.72 -16.84
C LEU A 240 1.20 1.40 -17.60
N ALA A 241 2.27 0.71 -17.95
CA ALA A 241 2.18 -0.62 -18.58
C ALA A 241 1.45 -1.63 -17.67
N GLY A 242 1.67 -1.54 -16.35
CA GLY A 242 0.91 -2.30 -15.36
C GLY A 242 -0.57 -1.93 -15.35
N ALA A 243 -0.89 -0.63 -15.32
CA ALA A 243 -2.25 -0.12 -15.37
C ALA A 243 -2.99 -0.55 -16.66
N ASP A 244 -2.33 -0.52 -17.81
CA ASP A 244 -2.88 -0.97 -19.10
C ASP A 244 -3.27 -2.45 -19.08
N VAL A 245 -2.47 -3.28 -18.42
CA VAL A 245 -2.79 -4.71 -18.24
C VAL A 245 -4.02 -4.91 -17.35
N LEU A 246 -4.10 -4.16 -16.26
CA LEU A 246 -5.27 -4.19 -15.36
C LEU A 246 -6.53 -3.71 -16.10
N LYS A 247 -6.42 -2.61 -16.85
CA LYS A 247 -7.49 -2.03 -17.66
C LYS A 247 -8.00 -3.03 -18.70
N ARG A 248 -7.10 -3.63 -19.48
CA ARG A 248 -7.46 -4.65 -20.47
C ARG A 248 -8.20 -5.82 -19.84
N PHE A 249 -7.78 -6.27 -18.65
CA PHE A 249 -8.47 -7.32 -17.93
C PHE A 249 -9.88 -6.90 -17.53
N VAL A 250 -10.05 -5.71 -16.94
CA VAL A 250 -11.34 -5.19 -16.47
C VAL A 250 -12.31 -4.98 -17.63
N GLU A 251 -11.84 -4.43 -18.75
CA GLU A 251 -12.64 -4.21 -19.96
C GLU A 251 -13.17 -5.53 -20.52
N GLU A 252 -12.31 -6.54 -20.61
CA GLU A 252 -12.69 -7.85 -21.16
C GLU A 252 -13.59 -8.63 -20.19
N LEU A 253 -13.32 -8.55 -18.89
CA LEU A 253 -14.17 -9.12 -17.86
C LEU A 253 -15.58 -8.49 -17.90
N THR A 254 -15.68 -7.17 -18.05
CA THR A 254 -16.96 -6.46 -18.20
C THR A 254 -17.74 -7.00 -19.40
N LYS A 255 -17.10 -7.15 -20.58
CA LYS A 255 -17.76 -7.72 -21.77
C LYS A 255 -18.28 -9.14 -21.55
N GLN A 256 -17.52 -9.97 -20.84
CA GLN A 256 -17.92 -11.34 -20.53
C GLN A 256 -19.09 -11.39 -19.53
N LEU A 257 -19.17 -10.44 -18.60
CA LEU A 257 -20.27 -10.32 -17.63
C LEU A 257 -21.57 -9.82 -18.26
N ASP A 258 -21.48 -8.93 -19.25
CA ASP A 258 -22.63 -8.34 -19.94
C ASP A 258 -23.19 -9.24 -21.07
N GLY A 259 -22.54 -10.39 -21.31
CA GLY A 259 -22.99 -11.40 -22.28
C GLY A 259 -22.64 -11.06 -23.74
N ASP A 260 -21.90 -9.98 -23.97
CA ASP A 260 -21.46 -9.52 -25.29
C ASP A 260 -20.14 -10.20 -25.74
N GLY A 261 -19.49 -10.94 -24.84
CA GLY A 261 -18.24 -11.69 -25.09
C GLY A 261 -18.41 -13.21 -25.00
N GLN A 262 -17.70 -13.94 -25.87
CA GLN A 262 -17.40 -15.36 -25.61
C GLN A 262 -16.53 -15.44 -24.35
N ARG A 263 -16.75 -16.44 -23.48
CA ARG A 263 -15.81 -16.76 -22.38
C ARG A 263 -14.46 -17.08 -22.99
N THR A 264 -13.56 -16.10 -22.98
CA THR A 264 -12.26 -16.18 -23.62
C THR A 264 -11.17 -16.02 -22.59
N THR A 265 -10.07 -16.71 -22.83
CA THR A 265 -8.84 -16.55 -22.08
C THR A 265 -8.24 -15.19 -22.41
N ILE A 266 -7.85 -14.43 -21.38
CA ILE A 266 -7.21 -13.12 -21.56
C ILE A 266 -5.70 -13.29 -21.48
N PRO A 267 -4.95 -13.13 -22.60
CA PRO A 267 -3.50 -13.16 -22.55
C PRO A 267 -2.97 -11.82 -22.02
N LEU A 268 -2.21 -11.87 -20.92
CA LEU A 268 -1.64 -10.71 -20.26
C LEU A 268 -0.11 -10.86 -20.12
N PRO A 269 0.69 -9.86 -20.52
CA PRO A 269 2.15 -9.90 -20.47
C PRO A 269 2.73 -9.64 -19.06
N ILE A 270 2.09 -10.20 -18.03
CA ILE A 270 2.42 -9.95 -16.61
C ILE A 270 3.85 -10.36 -16.25
N PRO A 271 4.35 -11.56 -16.64
CA PRO A 271 5.73 -11.94 -16.34
C PRO A 271 6.77 -10.94 -16.87
N ARG A 272 6.51 -10.38 -18.07
CA ARG A 272 7.39 -9.38 -18.69
C ARG A 272 7.43 -8.07 -17.90
N ILE A 273 6.28 -7.59 -17.44
CA ILE A 273 6.17 -6.37 -16.64
C ILE A 273 6.86 -6.56 -15.29
N ILE A 274 6.62 -7.68 -14.60
CA ILE A 274 7.25 -7.97 -13.31
C ILE A 274 8.78 -8.07 -13.47
N ALA A 275 9.27 -8.73 -14.52
CA ALA A 275 10.71 -8.81 -14.78
C ALA A 275 11.33 -7.42 -14.98
N HIS A 276 10.66 -6.54 -15.72
CA HIS A 276 11.12 -5.18 -15.92
C HIS A 276 11.12 -4.38 -14.61
N LEU A 277 10.04 -4.45 -13.83
CA LEU A 277 9.90 -3.77 -12.55
C LEU A 277 11.02 -4.18 -11.57
N ARG A 278 11.27 -5.49 -11.45
CA ARG A 278 12.34 -6.01 -10.59
C ARG A 278 13.72 -5.57 -11.06
N ALA A 279 13.96 -5.49 -12.38
CA ALA A 279 15.20 -4.97 -12.93
C ALA A 279 15.41 -3.49 -12.56
N LEU A 280 14.36 -2.65 -12.62
CA LEU A 280 14.41 -1.26 -12.18
C LEU A 280 14.72 -1.13 -10.68
N LEU A 281 14.02 -1.88 -9.83
CA LEU A 281 14.26 -1.88 -8.39
C LEU A 281 15.67 -2.34 -8.00
N THR A 282 16.28 -3.21 -8.81
CA THR A 282 17.67 -3.66 -8.58
C THR A 282 18.66 -2.56 -8.99
N ARG A 283 18.44 -1.89 -10.12
CA ARG A 283 19.29 -0.80 -10.62
C ARG A 283 19.23 0.45 -9.76
N GLY A 284 18.04 0.83 -9.29
CA GLY A 284 17.85 1.98 -8.40
C GLY A 284 18.52 1.81 -7.03
N ARG A 285 18.69 0.57 -6.55
CA ARG A 285 19.40 0.26 -5.29
C ARG A 285 20.92 0.32 -5.41
N THR A 286 21.50 0.08 -6.58
CA THR A 286 22.97 0.08 -6.78
C THR A 286 23.63 1.46 -6.69
N VAL A 287 22.88 2.57 -6.76
CA VAL A 287 23.44 3.93 -6.60
C VAL A 287 23.65 4.28 -5.12
N ALA A 288 23.10 3.50 -4.18
CA ALA A 288 23.09 3.77 -2.75
C ALA A 288 24.20 3.10 -1.93
N ALA A 289 25.33 2.69 -2.53
CA ALA A 289 26.48 2.17 -1.78
C ALA A 289 27.51 3.30 -1.49
N PRO A 290 27.66 3.77 -0.24
CA PRO A 290 28.70 4.74 0.09
C PRO A 290 30.07 4.07 0.11
N ALA A 291 31.05 4.66 -0.60
CA ALA A 291 32.45 4.31 -0.44
C ALA A 291 32.92 4.71 0.98
N GLN A 292 33.39 3.74 1.77
CA GLN A 292 34.05 4.00 3.05
C GLN A 292 35.37 4.75 2.79
N PRO A 293 35.65 5.87 3.49
CA PRO A 293 36.96 6.50 3.41
C PRO A 293 37.99 5.69 4.22
N ALA A 294 39.17 5.52 3.62
CA ALA A 294 40.39 5.03 4.26
C ALA A 294 41.10 6.12 5.07
#